data_AF-A0AAN9YU30-F1
#
_entry.id   AF-A0AAN9YU30-F1
#
_cell.length_a   1.000
_cell.length_b   1.000
_cell.length_c   1.000
_cell.angle_alpha   90.00
_cell.angle_beta   90.00
_cell.angle_gamma   90.00
#
_symmetry.space_group_name_H-M   'P 1'
#
loop_
_entity.id
_entity.type
_entity.pdbx_description
1 polymer ?
#
loop_
_entity_poly.entity_id
_entity_poly.type
_entity_poly.pdbx_seq_one_letter_code
_entity_poly.pdbx_strand_id
1 'polypeptide(L)'
;MAKYKPNNHGAFVCFDSQEEIEYSRINDDYCDCVSDGSDEPGTNACVNGKFYCETDRLTGYLPAGRVNDGICDCCDGSDEWAQKFPQVRMSENDQTKLGRYQSPCPNLCPEDV
;
A
#
# COMPACT_ATOMS: atom_id res chain seq x y z
N MET A 1 13.79 -6.77 -3.77
CA MET A 1 13.35 -6.22 -5.07
C MET A 1 13.53 -7.16 -6.28
N ALA A 2 13.91 -8.44 -6.13
CA ALA A 2 14.05 -9.36 -7.28
C ALA A 2 12.73 -9.99 -7.77
N LYS A 3 11.67 -9.97 -6.95
CA LYS A 3 10.40 -10.68 -7.21
C LYS A 3 9.47 -9.98 -8.21
N TYR A 4 9.58 -8.66 -8.37
CA TYR A 4 8.72 -7.85 -9.25
C TYR A 4 9.36 -7.55 -10.61
N LYS A 5 10.14 -8.51 -11.13
CA LYS A 5 10.77 -8.40 -12.45
C LYS A 5 10.05 -9.32 -13.43
N PRO A 6 9.95 -8.95 -14.71
CA PRO A 6 9.37 -9.84 -15.70
C PRO A 6 10.23 -11.10 -15.87
N ASN A 7 9.58 -12.21 -16.19
CA ASN A 7 10.22 -13.47 -16.56
C ASN A 7 10.79 -13.38 -18.00
N ASN A 8 11.28 -14.51 -18.52
CA ASN A 8 11.87 -14.58 -19.87
C ASN A 8 10.84 -14.34 -21.01
N HIS A 9 9.54 -14.38 -20.72
CA HIS A 9 8.47 -14.07 -21.66
C HIS A 9 7.99 -12.62 -21.56
N GLY A 10 8.53 -11.82 -20.64
CA GLY A 10 8.04 -10.47 -20.36
C GLY A 10 6.80 -10.42 -19.46
N ALA A 11 6.46 -11.53 -18.80
CA ALA A 11 5.30 -11.65 -17.92
C ALA A 11 5.69 -11.55 -16.44
N PHE A 12 4.74 -11.14 -15.59
CA PHE A 12 4.83 -11.27 -14.14
C PHE A 12 4.25 -12.63 -13.71
N VAL A 13 4.82 -13.23 -12.66
CA VAL A 13 4.39 -14.53 -12.13
C VAL A 13 3.82 -14.30 -10.74
N CYS A 14 2.53 -14.58 -10.55
CA CYS A 14 1.88 -14.51 -9.23
C CYS A 14 2.64 -15.41 -8.23
N PHE A 15 2.88 -14.94 -7.01
CA PHE A 15 3.81 -15.63 -6.10
C PHE A 15 3.27 -16.96 -5.58
N ASP A 16 1.97 -17.08 -5.38
CA ASP A 16 1.32 -18.30 -4.90
C ASP A 16 0.78 -19.18 -6.04
N SER A 17 -0.10 -18.66 -6.91
CA SER A 17 -0.73 -19.46 -7.98
C SER A 17 0.23 -19.84 -9.11
N GLN A 18 1.36 -19.14 -9.24
CA GLN A 18 2.32 -19.27 -10.35
C GLN A 18 1.73 -18.95 -11.73
N GLU A 19 0.57 -18.29 -11.78
CA GLU A 19 -0.03 -17.83 -13.03
C GLU A 19 0.78 -16.68 -13.64
N GLU A 20 0.91 -16.69 -14.97
CA GLU A 20 1.59 -15.63 -15.74
C GLU A 20 0.57 -14.57 -16.18
N ILE A 21 0.85 -13.31 -15.86
CA ILE A 21 0.07 -12.14 -16.30
C ILE A 21 0.98 -11.16 -17.04
N GLU A 22 0.41 -10.26 -17.84
CA GLU A 22 1.20 -9.22 -18.50
C GLU A 22 1.89 -8.35 -17.45
N TYR A 23 3.15 -7.99 -17.64
CA TYR A 23 3.88 -7.19 -16.64
C TYR A 23 3.25 -5.82 -16.37
N SER A 24 2.48 -5.29 -17.32
CA SER A 24 1.71 -4.05 -17.19
C SER A 24 0.52 -4.15 -16.21
N ARG A 25 0.17 -5.34 -15.75
CA ARG A 25 -0.88 -5.57 -14.75
C ARG A 25 -0.45 -5.29 -13.31
N ILE A 26 0.84 -5.05 -13.08
CA ILE A 26 1.31 -4.72 -11.74
C ILE A 26 0.87 -3.29 -11.39
N ASN A 27 0.15 -3.14 -10.28
CA ASN A 27 -0.41 -1.89 -9.78
C ASN A 27 -1.33 -1.20 -10.79
N ASP A 28 -2.18 -1.98 -11.47
CA ASP A 28 -3.14 -1.45 -12.45
C ASP A 28 -4.54 -1.17 -11.87
N ASP A 29 -4.67 -1.21 -10.53
CA ASP A 29 -5.92 -1.09 -9.77
C ASP A 29 -6.91 -2.25 -10.06
N TYR A 30 -6.43 -3.39 -10.57
CA TYR A 30 -7.20 -4.61 -10.75
C TYR A 30 -6.49 -5.81 -10.11
N CYS A 31 -7.27 -6.75 -9.55
CA CYS A 31 -6.71 -7.92 -8.88
C CYS A 31 -6.68 -9.14 -9.80
N ASP A 32 -5.57 -9.33 -10.50
CA ASP A 32 -5.28 -10.49 -11.35
C ASP A 32 -4.74 -11.68 -10.54
N CYS A 33 -3.85 -11.47 -9.56
CA CYS A 33 -3.31 -12.56 -8.72
C CYS A 33 -4.22 -12.85 -7.51
N VAL A 34 -5.41 -13.40 -7.76
CA VAL A 34 -6.50 -13.53 -6.75
C VAL A 34 -6.08 -14.30 -5.46
N SER A 35 -5.13 -15.23 -5.56
CA SER A 35 -4.70 -16.02 -4.38
C SER A 35 -3.93 -15.18 -3.35
N ASP A 36 -3.05 -14.28 -3.79
CA ASP A 36 -2.08 -13.59 -2.93
C ASP A 36 -2.01 -12.07 -3.11
N GLY A 37 -2.63 -11.53 -4.15
CA GLY A 37 -2.59 -10.12 -4.53
C GLY A 37 -1.19 -9.60 -4.85
N SER A 38 -0.31 -10.47 -5.32
CA SER A 38 1.10 -10.15 -5.56
C SER A 38 1.31 -9.19 -6.74
N ASP A 39 0.32 -8.97 -7.58
CA ASP A 39 0.29 -7.98 -8.65
C ASP A 39 0.02 -6.56 -8.15
N GLU A 40 -0.64 -6.40 -6.99
CA GLU A 40 -1.09 -5.11 -6.47
C GLU A 40 -0.40 -4.69 -5.15
N PRO A 41 0.96 -4.59 -5.09
CA PRO A 41 1.66 -4.19 -3.87
C PRO A 41 1.51 -2.70 -3.50
N GLY A 42 1.06 -1.86 -4.43
CA GLY A 42 0.97 -0.40 -4.31
C GLY A 42 -0.45 0.14 -4.31
N THR A 43 -1.46 -0.71 -4.50
CA THR A 43 -2.87 -0.32 -4.57
C THR A 43 -3.70 -1.07 -3.52
N ASN A 44 -5.00 -0.81 -3.49
CA ASN A 44 -5.96 -1.51 -2.63
C ASN A 44 -6.86 -2.51 -3.39
N ALA A 45 -6.50 -2.88 -4.64
CA ALA A 45 -7.37 -3.67 -5.50
C ALA A 45 -7.53 -5.15 -5.05
N CYS A 46 -6.52 -5.72 -4.38
CA CYS A 46 -6.56 -7.10 -3.91
C CYS A 46 -6.89 -7.21 -2.41
N VAL A 47 -7.96 -7.93 -2.05
CA VAL A 47 -8.36 -8.16 -0.64
C VAL A 47 -7.29 -8.89 0.17
N ASN A 48 -6.56 -9.82 -0.44
CA ASN A 48 -5.46 -10.57 0.18
C ASN A 48 -4.10 -9.87 0.03
N GLY A 49 -4.06 -8.74 -0.67
CA GLY A 49 -2.85 -7.99 -0.97
C GLY A 49 -2.23 -7.37 0.29
N LYS A 50 -0.94 -7.05 0.18
CA LYS A 50 -0.17 -6.42 1.24
C LYS A 50 0.64 -5.27 0.68
N PHE A 51 0.54 -4.12 1.33
CA PHE A 51 1.34 -2.94 1.05
C PHE A 51 2.54 -2.90 2.00
N TYR A 52 3.72 -2.52 1.49
CA TYR A 52 4.94 -2.40 2.31
C TYR A 52 5.25 -0.92 2.58
N CYS A 53 5.20 -0.52 3.85
CA CYS A 53 5.65 0.80 4.28
C CYS A 53 7.19 0.80 4.31
N GLU A 54 7.83 1.45 3.34
CA GLU A 54 9.29 1.34 3.15
C GLU A 54 10.10 1.90 4.33
N THR A 55 9.65 3.02 4.90
CA THR A 55 10.36 3.71 5.99
C THR A 55 9.85 3.34 7.38
N ASP A 56 8.73 2.61 7.48
CA ASP A 56 8.14 2.21 8.75
C ASP A 56 8.78 0.92 9.29
N ARG A 57 9.68 1.09 10.28
CA ARG A 57 10.38 -0.02 10.95
C ARG A 57 9.49 -0.82 11.92
N LEU A 58 8.29 -0.33 12.26
CA LEU A 58 7.39 -0.96 13.23
C LEU A 58 6.30 -1.78 12.55
N THR A 59 5.65 -1.22 11.53
CA THR A 59 4.47 -1.82 10.90
C THR A 59 4.87 -2.77 9.78
N GLY A 60 5.87 -2.41 8.97
CA GLY A 60 6.38 -3.21 7.85
C GLY A 60 5.34 -3.40 6.73
N TYR A 61 4.30 -4.22 6.97
CA TYR A 61 3.24 -4.50 6.00
C TYR A 61 1.85 -4.10 6.50
N LEU A 62 1.07 -3.46 5.63
CA LEU A 62 -0.35 -3.16 5.83
C LEU A 62 -1.22 -4.07 4.96
N PRO A 63 -2.46 -4.39 5.38
CA PRO A 63 -3.47 -4.93 4.48
C PRO A 63 -3.75 -3.93 3.35
N ALA A 64 -3.87 -4.39 2.10
CA ALA A 64 -4.10 -3.53 0.95
C ALA A 64 -5.32 -2.61 1.10
N GLY A 65 -6.37 -3.03 1.81
CA GLY A 65 -7.55 -2.20 2.07
C GLY A 65 -7.30 -0.91 2.88
N ARG A 66 -6.11 -0.73 3.46
CA ARG A 66 -5.69 0.53 4.11
C ARG A 66 -4.99 1.49 3.17
N VAL A 67 -4.61 1.06 1.98
CA VAL A 67 -4.00 1.93 0.98
C VAL A 67 -5.08 2.85 0.41
N ASN A 68 -4.82 4.15 0.43
CA ASN A 68 -5.72 5.18 -0.08
C ASN A 68 -7.13 5.11 0.52
N ASP A 69 -7.26 4.84 1.82
CA ASP A 69 -8.52 4.87 2.57
C ASP A 69 -8.80 6.22 3.24
N GLY A 70 -7.82 7.14 3.20
CA GLY A 70 -7.87 8.49 3.74
C GLY A 70 -7.34 8.62 5.16
N ILE A 71 -6.83 7.54 5.74
CA ILE A 71 -6.20 7.47 7.06
C ILE A 71 -4.72 7.16 6.89
N CYS A 72 -3.87 7.81 7.67
CA CYS A 72 -2.43 7.59 7.62
C CYS A 72 -2.07 6.37 8.49
N ASP A 73 -1.71 5.27 7.86
CA ASP A 73 -1.26 4.04 8.50
C ASP A 73 0.27 3.85 8.43
N CYS A 74 0.94 4.27 7.34
CA CYS A 74 2.41 4.32 7.33
C CYS A 74 2.90 5.58 8.03
N CYS A 75 4.02 5.49 8.77
CA CYS A 75 4.59 6.67 9.45
C CYS A 75 4.98 7.81 8.50
N ASP A 76 5.35 7.52 7.25
CA ASP A 76 5.70 8.53 6.24
C ASP A 76 4.51 8.96 5.38
N GLY A 77 3.35 8.34 5.57
CA GLY A 77 2.14 8.57 4.77
C GLY A 77 2.19 7.99 3.36
N SER A 78 3.12 7.07 3.07
CA SER A 78 3.27 6.46 1.74
C SER A 78 2.07 5.62 1.29
N ASP A 79 1.23 5.18 2.22
CA ASP A 79 -0.04 4.48 1.97
C ASP A 79 -1.13 5.37 1.36
N GLU A 80 -1.03 6.70 1.49
CA GLU A 80 -2.04 7.67 1.04
C GLU A 80 -1.57 8.51 -0.17
N TRP A 81 -0.81 7.88 -1.08
CA TRP A 81 -0.21 8.54 -2.25
C TRP A 81 -1.22 9.13 -3.24
N ALA A 82 -2.45 8.61 -3.29
CA ALA A 82 -3.52 9.13 -4.14
C ALA A 82 -4.19 10.39 -3.56
N GLN A 83 -3.81 10.82 -2.34
CA GLN A 83 -4.33 12.00 -1.66
C GLN A 83 -5.86 11.99 -1.53
N LYS A 84 -6.44 10.82 -1.26
CA LYS A 84 -7.88 10.69 -1.03
C LYS A 84 -8.21 11.23 0.36
N PHE A 85 -9.22 12.09 0.44
CA PHE A 85 -9.65 12.65 1.71
C PHE A 85 -10.83 11.86 2.28
N PRO A 86 -10.84 11.58 3.58
CA PRO A 86 -12.02 11.02 4.22
C PRO A 86 -13.18 12.02 4.17
N GLN A 87 -14.40 11.49 4.04
CA GLN A 87 -15.63 12.31 3.98
C GLN A 87 -15.81 13.18 5.23
N VAL A 88 -15.39 12.68 6.38
CA VAL A 88 -15.41 13.40 7.65
C VAL A 88 -13.98 13.82 7.99
N ARG A 89 -13.73 15.13 7.96
CA ARG A 89 -12.45 15.71 8.37
C ARG A 89 -12.46 16.01 9.87
N MET A 90 -11.48 15.46 10.57
CA MET A 90 -11.23 15.73 11.98
C MET A 90 -10.31 16.95 12.13
N SER A 91 -10.52 17.74 13.18
CA SER A 91 -9.59 18.83 13.49
C SER A 91 -8.19 18.28 13.79
N GLU A 92 -7.14 19.01 13.46
CA GLU A 92 -5.76 18.60 13.77
C GLU A 92 -5.58 18.29 15.27
N ASN A 93 -6.24 19.06 16.13
CA ASN A 93 -6.21 18.85 17.57
C ASN A 93 -6.83 17.50 17.98
N ASP A 94 -7.91 17.06 17.32
CA ASP A 94 -8.52 15.75 17.58
C ASP A 94 -7.67 14.61 17.00
N GLN A 95 -7.07 14.82 15.83
CA GLN A 95 -6.13 13.86 15.23
C GLN A 95 -4.91 13.62 16.14
N THR A 96 -4.28 14.70 16.64
CA THR A 96 -3.15 14.61 17.57
C THR A 96 -3.54 13.94 18.88
N LYS A 97 -4.72 14.24 19.44
CA LYS A 97 -5.21 13.58 20.67
C LYS A 97 -5.43 12.08 20.50
N LEU A 98 -5.89 11.66 19.32
CA LEU A 98 -6.13 10.25 19.02
C LEU A 98 -4.86 9.53 18.53
N GLY A 99 -3.83 10.27 18.13
CA GLY A 99 -2.66 9.71 17.46
C GLY A 99 -3.02 9.06 16.11
N ARG A 100 -4.09 9.53 15.47
CA ARG A 100 -4.59 9.01 14.19
C ARG A 100 -4.79 10.15 13.23
N TYR A 101 -4.06 10.11 12.12
CA TYR A 101 -4.01 11.20 11.15
C TYR A 101 -4.80 10.86 9.90
N GLN A 102 -5.33 11.88 9.24
CA GLN A 102 -6.05 11.78 7.98
C GLN A 102 -5.23 12.38 6.85
N SER A 103 -5.41 11.90 5.63
CA SER A 103 -4.77 12.47 4.44
C SER A 103 -5.10 13.98 4.32
N PRO A 104 -4.10 14.86 4.07
CA PRO A 104 -2.73 14.57 3.67
C PRO A 104 -1.86 14.21 4.88
N CYS A 105 -1.06 13.15 4.75
CA CYS A 105 -0.35 12.58 5.88
C CYS A 105 0.91 13.36 6.27
N PRO A 106 1.15 13.61 7.57
CA PRO A 106 2.43 14.08 8.05
C PRO A 106 3.46 12.95 8.04
N ASN A 107 4.74 13.28 7.88
CA ASN A 107 5.82 12.33 8.16
C ASN A 107 6.10 12.32 9.67
N LEU A 108 5.84 11.17 10.28
CA LEU A 108 6.01 10.88 11.71
C LEU A 108 7.02 9.76 11.94
N CYS A 109 7.75 9.34 10.91
CA CYS A 109 8.79 8.35 11.09
C CYS A 109 9.87 8.92 12.01
N PRO A 110 10.40 8.12 12.96
CA PRO A 110 11.52 8.57 13.78
C PRO A 110 12.70 8.92 12.88
N GLU A 111 13.14 10.17 12.91
CA GLU A 111 14.42 10.53 12.30
C GLU A 111 15.54 9.84 13.11
N ASP A 112 16.48 9.22 12.41
CA ASP A 112 17.47 8.29 12.95
C ASP A 112 18.01 8.66 14.35
N VAL A 113 17.79 7.78 15.33
CA VAL A 113 18.54 7.73 16.60
C VAL A 113 19.46 6.51 16.61
#